data_AF-A0AA85FZD5-F1
#
_entry.id   AF-A0AA85FZD5-F1
#
_cell.length_a   1.000
_cell.length_b   1.000
_cell.length_c   1.000
_cell.angle_alpha   90.00
_cell.angle_beta   90.00
_cell.angle_gamma   90.00
#
_symmetry.space_group_name_H-M   'P 1'
#
loop_
_entity.id
_entity.type
_entity.pdbx_description
1 polymer ?
#
loop_
_entity_poly.entity_id
_entity_poly.type
_entity_poly.pdbx_seq_one_letter_code
_entity_poly.pdbx_strand_id
1 'polypeptide(L)'
;MTEFWIISVPGERDPNQVYQRLQTTLSKYKDICSQVNKFNIPPDFKVGTLDILVGLSDELSKLDVYAESITKKVAQYMGDVLEEQKHKLEDNLTVNGLSPAAFLTKFQWDYAKYPVKQTLSSLYAIISEQLTKVDSDLKAKSQSYNNLKGCLQNLERKQTGSLLTRELGDIVKREQFIVDSEYLTTLVVVVPKNMYNDWKSNYERMTDMVVPKSSELIFEDQDNGLWTVTLFKKMTDDFKTQAREFRFVVRDFTYDEKKIEESRNELSKLESDKKRQFAPLFRWLKVNFGEAFSAMVHIKALRVFVESVLRYGLPVDFQAILLEPNKKQQKKLRDILKQLYNHLDGSSSSSVLDEDMNVGGFGASSDYFPYVSFKVELNMIDVR
;
A
#
# COMPACT_ATOMS: atom_id res chain seq x y z
N MET A 1 7.70 -16.41 -8.27
CA MET A 1 7.89 -15.01 -8.70
C MET A 1 7.79 -15.01 -10.19
N THR A 2 6.73 -14.40 -10.70
CA THR A 2 6.43 -14.35 -12.12
C THR A 2 7.06 -13.09 -12.67
N GLU A 3 8.01 -13.28 -13.58
CA GLU A 3 8.75 -12.22 -14.26
C GLU A 3 8.49 -12.39 -15.74
N PHE A 4 8.16 -11.29 -16.42
CA PHE A 4 7.98 -11.27 -17.87
C PHE A 4 9.08 -10.43 -18.52
N TRP A 5 9.51 -10.82 -19.71
CA TRP A 5 10.43 -10.03 -20.54
C TRP A 5 9.71 -9.56 -21.79
N ILE A 6 9.78 -8.26 -22.07
CA ILE A 6 9.39 -7.72 -23.36
C ILE A 6 10.67 -7.52 -24.16
N ILE A 7 10.84 -8.29 -25.23
CA ILE A 7 11.93 -8.12 -26.17
C ILE A 7 11.41 -7.53 -27.47
N SER A 8 12.25 -6.83 -28.20
CA SER A 8 11.98 -6.42 -29.57
C SER A 8 13.19 -6.68 -30.44
N VAL A 9 12.93 -7.10 -31.68
CA VAL A 9 13.92 -7.47 -32.70
C VAL A 9 13.46 -6.95 -34.06
N PRO A 10 14.38 -6.71 -35.02
CA PRO A 10 14.00 -6.26 -36.36
C PRO A 10 13.00 -7.20 -37.02
N GLY A 11 12.04 -6.64 -37.76
CA GLY A 11 10.97 -7.39 -38.40
C GLY A 11 11.42 -8.16 -39.65
N GLU A 12 12.59 -7.82 -40.21
CA GLU A 12 13.15 -8.46 -41.41
C GLU A 12 12.14 -8.55 -42.57
N ARG A 13 11.28 -7.53 -42.72
CA ARG A 13 10.14 -7.45 -43.68
C ARG A 13 8.96 -8.39 -43.40
N ASP A 14 9.10 -9.41 -42.55
CA ASP A 14 7.99 -10.26 -42.07
C ASP A 14 8.09 -10.53 -40.55
N PRO A 15 7.53 -9.62 -39.73
CA PRO A 15 7.47 -9.77 -38.27
C PRO A 15 6.86 -11.10 -37.81
N ASN A 16 5.94 -11.69 -38.58
CA ASN A 16 5.33 -12.97 -38.22
C ASN A 16 6.32 -14.11 -38.33
N GLN A 17 7.13 -14.11 -39.40
CA GLN A 17 8.18 -15.11 -39.60
C GLN A 17 9.25 -14.99 -38.51
N VAL A 18 9.63 -13.77 -38.11
CA VAL A 18 10.57 -13.54 -37.01
C VAL A 18 10.03 -14.11 -35.69
N TYR A 19 8.75 -13.87 -35.38
CA TYR A 19 8.09 -14.45 -34.21
C TYR A 19 8.08 -15.99 -34.26
N GLN A 20 7.68 -16.58 -35.38
CA GLN A 20 7.64 -18.05 -35.56
C GLN A 20 9.04 -18.68 -35.46
N ARG A 21 10.08 -18.01 -35.98
CA ARG A 21 11.48 -18.44 -35.88
C ARG A 21 11.93 -18.48 -34.42
N LEU A 22 11.61 -17.45 -33.63
CA LEU A 22 11.92 -17.44 -32.21
C LEU A 22 11.16 -18.56 -31.48
N GLN A 23 9.86 -18.68 -31.71
CA GLN A 23 9.02 -19.69 -31.07
C GLN A 23 9.53 -21.12 -31.36
N THR A 24 9.88 -21.40 -32.62
CA THR A 24 10.47 -22.68 -33.05
C THR A 24 11.84 -22.93 -32.45
N THR A 25 12.63 -21.88 -32.22
CA THR A 25 13.94 -22.01 -31.58
C THR A 25 13.78 -22.32 -30.10
N LEU A 26 12.88 -21.62 -29.40
CA LEU A 26 12.63 -21.81 -27.98
C LEU A 26 11.95 -23.16 -27.69
N SER A 27 11.08 -23.66 -28.57
CA SER A 27 10.41 -24.95 -28.39
C SER A 27 11.35 -26.17 -28.38
N LYS A 28 12.56 -26.02 -28.95
CA LYS A 28 13.62 -27.04 -28.87
C LYS A 28 14.17 -27.23 -27.45
N TYR A 29 13.96 -26.26 -26.57
CA TYR A 29 14.46 -26.27 -25.20
C TYR A 29 13.30 -26.53 -24.24
N LYS A 30 13.31 -27.72 -23.63
CA LYS A 30 12.32 -28.10 -22.62
C LYS A 30 12.29 -27.09 -21.47
N ASP A 31 11.08 -26.65 -21.13
CA ASP A 31 10.79 -25.76 -20.00
C ASP A 31 11.60 -24.45 -20.00
N ILE A 32 11.96 -23.90 -21.17
CA ILE A 32 12.72 -22.63 -21.21
C ILE A 32 11.84 -21.40 -20.88
N CYS A 33 10.65 -21.36 -21.47
CA CYS A 33 9.61 -20.35 -21.23
C CYS A 33 8.28 -21.08 -21.00
N SER A 34 7.46 -20.57 -20.09
CA SER A 34 6.06 -21.00 -19.96
C SER A 34 5.18 -20.40 -21.05
N GLN A 35 5.45 -19.17 -21.48
CA GLN A 35 4.70 -18.46 -22.51
C GLN A 35 5.61 -17.65 -23.45
N VAL A 36 5.19 -17.55 -24.71
CA VAL A 36 5.84 -16.77 -25.78
C VAL A 36 4.73 -16.15 -26.62
N ASN A 37 4.40 -14.89 -26.36
CA ASN A 37 3.27 -14.21 -26.98
C ASN A 37 3.76 -12.99 -27.75
N LYS A 38 3.06 -12.60 -28.82
CA LYS A 38 3.29 -11.29 -29.42
C LYS A 38 2.89 -10.20 -28.42
N PHE A 39 3.69 -9.15 -28.34
CA PHE A 39 3.37 -7.97 -27.57
C PHE A 39 2.95 -6.87 -28.55
N ASN A 40 1.64 -6.61 -28.64
CA ASN A 40 1.08 -5.78 -29.71
C ASN A 40 1.31 -4.29 -29.42
N ILE A 41 2.28 -3.71 -30.11
CA ILE A 41 2.59 -2.28 -30.09
C ILE A 41 2.10 -1.66 -31.40
N PRO A 42 1.35 -0.54 -31.37
CA PRO A 42 0.93 0.14 -32.59
C PRO A 42 2.13 0.57 -33.44
N PRO A 43 2.18 0.23 -34.74
CA PRO A 43 3.28 0.64 -35.62
C PRO A 43 3.13 2.09 -36.11
N ASP A 44 1.93 2.68 -35.96
CA ASP A 44 1.51 3.96 -36.53
C ASP A 44 1.69 5.15 -35.59
N PHE A 45 2.48 5.00 -34.52
CA PHE A 45 2.87 6.14 -33.69
C PHE A 45 3.61 7.19 -34.51
N LYS A 46 3.29 8.46 -34.24
CA LYS A 46 3.98 9.58 -34.87
C LYS A 46 5.39 9.74 -34.32
N VAL A 47 6.36 9.25 -35.09
CA VAL A 47 7.79 9.41 -34.83
C VAL A 47 8.18 10.88 -35.03
N GLY A 48 8.84 11.46 -34.04
CA GLY A 48 9.40 12.82 -34.09
C GLY A 48 10.78 12.86 -34.76
N THR A 49 11.58 13.88 -34.45
CA THR A 49 13.00 13.92 -34.81
C THR A 49 13.82 12.95 -33.94
N LEU A 50 15.01 12.57 -34.40
CA LEU A 50 15.92 11.73 -33.63
C LEU A 50 16.24 12.34 -32.26
N ASP A 51 16.49 13.64 -32.21
CA ASP A 51 16.76 14.39 -30.97
C ASP A 51 15.60 14.26 -29.96
N ILE A 52 14.35 14.38 -30.42
CA ILE A 52 13.17 14.18 -29.57
C ILE A 52 13.10 12.73 -29.06
N LEU A 53 13.43 11.73 -29.89
CA LEU A 53 13.40 10.32 -29.46
C LEU A 53 14.46 10.02 -28.40
N VAL A 54 15.66 10.58 -28.54
CA VAL A 54 16.74 10.42 -27.54
C VAL A 54 16.30 11.02 -26.20
N GLY A 55 15.82 12.27 -26.19
CA GLY A 55 15.30 12.89 -24.97
C GLY A 55 14.14 12.12 -24.36
N LEU A 56 13.21 11.64 -25.20
CA LEU A 56 12.06 10.88 -24.75
C LEU A 56 12.43 9.50 -24.18
N SER A 57 13.51 8.85 -24.64
CA SER A 57 13.96 7.58 -24.05
C SER A 57 14.33 7.75 -22.58
N ASP A 58 15.07 8.81 -22.26
CA ASP A 58 15.45 9.14 -20.89
C ASP A 58 14.24 9.49 -20.01
N GLU A 59 13.31 10.29 -20.54
CA GLU A 59 12.08 10.65 -19.83
C GLU A 59 11.17 9.44 -19.57
N LEU A 60 10.97 8.58 -20.58
CA LEU A 60 10.18 7.36 -20.43
C LEU A 60 10.84 6.39 -19.45
N SER A 61 12.17 6.34 -19.37
CA SER A 61 12.89 5.55 -18.37
C SER A 61 12.57 6.00 -16.95
N LYS A 62 12.58 7.33 -16.70
CA LYS A 62 12.19 7.90 -15.40
C LYS A 62 10.72 7.66 -15.10
N LEU A 63 9.85 7.83 -16.09
CA LEU A 63 8.41 7.62 -15.93
C LEU A 63 8.06 6.16 -15.65
N ASP A 64 8.77 5.19 -16.23
CA ASP A 64 8.58 3.76 -15.95
C ASP A 64 8.87 3.42 -14.48
N VAL A 65 10.00 3.91 -13.95
CA VAL A 65 10.35 3.74 -12.52
C VAL A 65 9.30 4.41 -11.63
N TYR A 66 8.81 5.59 -12.00
CA TYR A 66 7.77 6.29 -11.27
C TYR A 66 6.44 5.52 -11.29
N ALA A 67 6.03 4.98 -12.45
CA ALA A 67 4.83 4.19 -12.61
C ALA A 67 4.86 2.89 -11.78
N GLU A 68 6.00 2.20 -11.78
CA GLU A 68 6.23 1.03 -10.92
C GLU A 68 6.09 1.40 -9.43
N SER A 69 6.70 2.51 -9.01
CA SER A 69 6.61 2.99 -7.63
C SER A 69 5.17 3.28 -7.21
N ILE A 70 4.39 3.96 -8.05
CA ILE A 70 2.98 4.25 -7.76
C ILE A 70 2.16 2.97 -7.68
N THR A 71 2.33 2.06 -8.66
CA THR A 71 1.59 0.80 -8.71
C THR A 71 1.84 -0.03 -7.45
N LYS A 72 3.11 -0.13 -7.02
CA LYS A 72 3.51 -0.78 -5.76
C LYS A 72 2.92 -0.08 -4.53
N LYS A 73 2.96 1.25 -4.45
CA LYS A 73 2.35 2.01 -3.33
C LYS A 73 0.85 1.74 -3.20
N VAL A 74 0.11 1.72 -4.32
CA VAL A 74 -1.33 1.43 -4.31
C VAL A 74 -1.59 0.00 -3.83
N ALA A 75 -0.84 -0.98 -4.34
CA ALA A 75 -0.98 -2.38 -3.94
C ALA A 75 -0.64 -2.59 -2.45
N GLN A 76 0.46 -1.99 -1.98
CA GLN A 76 0.87 -2.04 -0.58
C GLN A 76 -0.20 -1.45 0.34
N TYR A 77 -0.70 -0.25 0.03
CA TYR A 77 -1.71 0.39 0.86
C TYR A 77 -3.05 -0.36 0.83
N MET A 78 -3.42 -0.98 -0.30
CA MET A 78 -4.56 -1.90 -0.35
C MET A 78 -4.39 -3.09 0.61
N GLY A 79 -3.18 -3.61 0.74
CA GLY A 79 -2.84 -4.62 1.74
C GLY A 79 -2.96 -4.14 3.17
N ASP A 80 -2.53 -2.91 3.46
CA ASP A 80 -2.58 -2.33 4.80
C ASP A 80 -4.02 -2.05 5.25
N VAL A 81 -4.90 -1.67 4.30
CA VAL A 81 -6.33 -1.43 4.55
C VAL A 81 -7.09 -2.73 4.81
N LEU A 82 -6.66 -3.87 4.25
CA LEU A 82 -7.31 -5.16 4.47
C LEU A 82 -7.11 -5.73 5.89
N GLU A 83 -6.14 -5.22 6.66
CA GLU A 83 -5.85 -5.66 8.04
C GLU A 83 -5.81 -7.20 8.15
N GLU A 84 -6.77 -7.82 8.85
CA GLU A 84 -6.87 -9.28 9.04
C GLU A 84 -7.13 -10.06 7.73
N GLN A 85 -7.62 -9.39 6.69
CA GLN A 85 -7.96 -9.97 5.40
C GLN A 85 -6.83 -9.84 4.36
N LYS A 86 -5.60 -9.54 4.79
CA LYS A 86 -4.44 -9.35 3.90
C LYS A 86 -4.18 -10.54 2.96
N HIS A 87 -4.55 -11.76 3.36
CA HIS A 87 -4.47 -12.96 2.52
C HIS A 87 -5.30 -12.87 1.23
N LYS A 88 -6.32 -11.99 1.16
CA LYS A 88 -7.15 -11.77 -0.03
C LYS A 88 -6.58 -10.72 -0.98
N LEU A 89 -5.42 -10.14 -0.68
CA LEU A 89 -4.88 -9.03 -1.46
C LEU A 89 -4.65 -9.42 -2.92
N GLU A 90 -4.00 -10.56 -3.17
CA GLU A 90 -3.69 -11.03 -4.53
C GLU A 90 -4.95 -11.17 -5.40
N ASP A 91 -6.05 -11.68 -4.83
CA ASP A 91 -7.34 -11.81 -5.52
C ASP A 91 -7.98 -10.46 -5.88
N ASN A 92 -7.57 -9.38 -5.20
CA ASN A 92 -8.08 -8.03 -5.42
C ASN A 92 -7.20 -7.17 -6.34
N LEU A 93 -5.97 -7.59 -6.60
CA LEU A 93 -5.06 -6.94 -7.55
C LEU A 93 -5.46 -7.31 -8.98
N THR A 94 -6.50 -6.65 -9.50
CA THR A 94 -7.04 -6.92 -10.83
C THR A 94 -6.92 -5.72 -11.77
N VAL A 95 -6.70 -5.98 -13.06
CA VAL A 95 -6.60 -4.99 -14.13
C VAL A 95 -7.65 -5.33 -15.18
N ASN A 96 -8.66 -4.47 -15.36
CA ASN A 96 -9.81 -4.73 -16.24
C ASN A 96 -10.48 -6.11 -15.99
N GLY A 97 -10.54 -6.54 -14.73
CA GLY A 97 -11.10 -7.85 -14.33
C GLY A 97 -10.17 -9.05 -14.56
N LEU A 98 -8.95 -8.84 -15.04
CA LEU A 98 -7.93 -9.87 -15.22
C LEU A 98 -6.87 -9.80 -14.13
N SER A 99 -6.14 -10.90 -13.88
CA SER A 99 -4.91 -10.83 -13.09
C SER A 99 -3.83 -10.05 -13.86
N PRO A 100 -2.81 -9.47 -13.19
CA PRO A 100 -1.76 -8.71 -13.86
C PRO A 100 -1.01 -9.52 -14.92
N ALA A 101 -0.76 -10.81 -14.65
CA ALA A 101 -0.18 -11.74 -15.60
C ALA A 101 -1.09 -11.97 -16.82
N ALA A 102 -2.39 -12.23 -16.59
CA ALA A 102 -3.34 -12.42 -17.68
C ALA A 102 -3.52 -11.14 -18.53
N PHE A 103 -3.49 -9.96 -17.91
CA PHE A 103 -3.52 -8.69 -18.62
C PHE A 103 -2.29 -8.52 -19.52
N LEU A 104 -1.07 -8.75 -19.00
CA LEU A 104 0.17 -8.67 -19.80
C LEU A 104 0.14 -9.60 -21.02
N THR A 105 -0.24 -10.86 -20.83
CA THR A 105 -0.27 -11.86 -21.90
C THR A 105 -1.28 -11.58 -23.01
N LYS A 106 -2.31 -10.77 -22.70
CA LYS A 106 -3.38 -10.34 -23.62
C LYS A 106 -3.33 -8.83 -23.91
N PHE A 107 -2.19 -8.19 -23.64
CA PHE A 107 -2.06 -6.75 -23.77
C PHE A 107 -2.47 -6.28 -25.16
N GLN A 108 -3.28 -5.21 -25.17
CA GLN A 108 -3.67 -4.45 -26.34
C GLN A 108 -3.54 -2.98 -25.98
N TRP A 109 -3.10 -2.18 -26.95
CA TRP A 109 -3.01 -0.75 -26.77
C TRP A 109 -4.40 -0.14 -26.56
N ASP A 110 -4.56 0.68 -25.52
CA ASP A 110 -5.80 1.39 -25.25
C ASP A 110 -5.89 2.65 -26.13
N TYR A 111 -6.43 2.48 -27.33
CA TYR A 111 -6.61 3.57 -28.30
C TYR A 111 -7.55 4.68 -27.83
N ALA A 112 -8.45 4.38 -26.88
CA ALA A 112 -9.39 5.36 -26.34
C ALA A 112 -8.71 6.30 -25.34
N LYS A 113 -7.85 5.74 -24.47
CA LYS A 113 -7.08 6.54 -23.49
C LYS A 113 -5.84 7.19 -24.10
N TYR A 114 -5.16 6.50 -25.01
CA TYR A 114 -3.87 6.91 -25.56
C TYR A 114 -3.91 6.92 -27.10
N PRO A 115 -4.51 7.95 -27.74
CA PRO A 115 -4.72 7.93 -29.18
C PRO A 115 -3.40 8.03 -29.97
N VAL A 116 -3.11 7.02 -30.79
CA VAL A 116 -1.89 6.92 -31.64
C VAL A 116 -1.69 8.10 -32.61
N LYS A 117 -2.76 8.85 -32.89
CA LYS A 117 -2.72 10.08 -33.70
C LYS A 117 -1.99 11.25 -33.01
N GLN A 118 -1.78 11.18 -31.71
CA GLN A 118 -1.00 12.17 -30.97
C GLN A 118 0.51 11.92 -31.12
N THR A 119 1.32 12.91 -30.74
CA THR A 119 2.78 12.74 -30.68
C THR A 119 3.17 11.89 -29.47
N LEU A 120 4.33 11.24 -29.53
CA LEU A 120 4.84 10.44 -28.41
C LEU A 120 4.99 11.28 -27.12
N SER A 121 5.43 12.53 -27.22
CA SER A 121 5.53 13.46 -26.08
C SER A 121 4.16 13.78 -25.47
N SER A 122 3.11 13.85 -26.28
CA SER A 122 1.74 14.06 -25.78
C SER A 122 1.23 12.82 -25.05
N LEU A 123 1.50 11.62 -25.58
CA LEU A 123 1.16 10.36 -24.90
C LEU A 123 1.88 10.22 -23.56
N TYR A 124 3.19 10.57 -23.52
CA TYR A 124 3.96 10.67 -22.29
C TYR A 124 3.28 11.59 -21.27
N ALA A 125 2.90 12.81 -21.68
CA ALA A 125 2.27 13.78 -20.81
C ALA A 125 0.94 13.28 -20.23
N ILE A 126 0.07 12.69 -21.06
CA ILE A 126 -1.21 12.11 -20.62
C ILE A 126 -1.00 11.03 -19.57
N ILE A 127 -0.08 10.10 -19.81
CA ILE A 127 0.17 8.99 -18.88
C ILE A 127 0.80 9.52 -17.58
N SER A 128 1.73 10.46 -17.68
CA SER A 128 2.39 11.10 -16.53
C SER A 128 1.40 11.85 -15.64
N GLU A 129 0.48 12.61 -16.23
CA GLU A 129 -0.58 13.32 -15.49
C GLU A 129 -1.52 12.34 -14.80
N GLN A 130 -1.93 11.27 -15.49
CA GLN A 130 -2.76 10.21 -14.91
C GLN A 130 -2.09 9.59 -13.67
N LEU A 131 -0.82 9.21 -13.77
CA LEU A 131 -0.06 8.62 -12.66
C LEU A 131 0.12 9.60 -11.49
N THR A 132 0.41 10.87 -11.80
CA THR A 132 0.56 11.93 -10.80
C THR A 132 -0.75 12.12 -10.01
N LYS A 133 -1.89 12.10 -10.70
CA LYS A 133 -3.22 12.20 -10.07
C LYS A 133 -3.52 11.01 -9.16
N VAL A 134 -3.16 9.80 -9.59
CA VAL A 134 -3.29 8.59 -8.75
C VAL A 134 -2.45 8.72 -7.47
N ASP A 135 -1.20 9.19 -7.57
CA ASP A 135 -0.32 9.39 -6.40
C ASP A 135 -0.86 10.47 -5.44
N SER A 136 -1.33 11.61 -5.95
CA SER A 136 -1.90 12.68 -5.13
C SER A 136 -3.18 12.25 -4.42
N ASP A 137 -4.08 11.58 -5.12
CA ASP A 137 -5.36 11.11 -4.56
C ASP A 137 -5.13 9.99 -3.54
N LEU A 138 -4.16 9.10 -3.78
CA LEU A 138 -3.75 8.07 -2.81
C LEU A 138 -3.26 8.71 -1.51
N LYS A 139 -2.39 9.73 -1.60
CA LYS A 139 -1.90 10.45 -0.41
C LYS A 139 -3.02 11.10 0.37
N ALA A 140 -3.92 11.82 -0.29
CA ALA A 140 -5.04 12.49 0.38
C ALA A 140 -6.00 11.49 1.06
N LYS A 141 -6.38 10.43 0.35
CA LYS A 141 -7.29 9.40 0.87
C LYS A 141 -6.67 8.58 2.00
N SER A 142 -5.40 8.20 1.84
CA SER A 142 -4.68 7.45 2.87
C SER A 142 -4.50 8.25 4.14
N GLN A 143 -4.15 9.54 4.05
CA GLN A 143 -4.06 10.42 5.21
C GLN A 143 -5.41 10.53 5.94
N SER A 144 -6.51 10.75 5.21
CA SER A 144 -7.84 10.85 5.81
C SER A 144 -8.25 9.57 6.55
N TYR A 145 -8.05 8.41 5.93
CA TYR A 145 -8.41 7.12 6.54
C TYR A 145 -7.49 6.76 7.72
N ASN A 146 -6.18 7.01 7.60
CA ASN A 146 -5.22 6.74 8.66
C ASN A 146 -5.43 7.65 9.87
N ASN A 147 -5.81 8.91 9.66
CA ASN A 147 -6.17 9.81 10.76
C ASN A 147 -7.38 9.28 11.54
N LEU A 148 -8.43 8.83 10.84
CA LEU A 148 -9.60 8.21 11.45
C LEU A 148 -9.25 6.96 12.25
N LYS A 149 -8.42 6.07 11.67
CA LYS A 149 -7.90 4.87 12.34
C LYS A 149 -7.08 5.22 13.58
N GLY A 150 -6.22 6.24 13.50
CA GLY A 150 -5.42 6.72 14.62
C GLY A 150 -6.26 7.31 15.76
N CYS A 151 -7.29 8.09 15.43
CA CYS A 151 -8.24 8.61 16.42
C CYS A 151 -8.98 7.48 17.14
N LEU A 152 -9.49 6.50 16.38
CA LEU A 152 -10.20 5.34 16.95
C LEU A 152 -9.27 4.53 17.87
N GLN A 153 -8.07 4.18 17.39
CA GLN A 153 -7.10 3.42 18.19
C GLN A 153 -6.70 4.15 19.47
N ASN A 154 -6.59 5.49 19.44
CA ASN A 154 -6.29 6.28 20.63
C ASN A 154 -7.43 6.23 21.65
N LEU A 155 -8.70 6.27 21.22
CA LEU A 155 -9.85 6.14 22.13
C LEU A 155 -9.98 4.72 22.68
N GLU A 156 -9.83 3.70 21.84
CA GLU A 156 -9.84 2.29 22.26
C GLU A 156 -8.78 2.05 23.35
N ARG A 157 -7.56 2.57 23.16
CA ARG A 157 -6.48 2.47 24.16
C ARG A 157 -6.79 3.19 25.48
N LYS A 158 -7.65 4.21 25.49
CA LYS A 158 -8.08 4.85 26.75
C LYS A 158 -9.13 4.03 27.48
N GLN A 159 -9.95 3.27 26.74
CA GLN A 159 -10.91 2.32 27.29
C GLN A 159 -10.27 1.01 27.71
N THR A 160 -9.09 0.64 27.20
CA THR A 160 -8.41 -0.60 27.57
C THR A 160 -7.16 -0.34 28.40
N GLY A 161 -6.98 -1.00 29.54
CA GLY A 161 -5.76 -0.88 30.34
C GLY A 161 -6.00 -1.15 31.82
N SER A 162 -4.96 -0.94 32.63
CA SER A 162 -5.07 -1.04 34.09
C SER A 162 -6.08 -0.04 34.64
N LEU A 163 -6.81 -0.42 35.68
CA LEU A 163 -7.73 0.46 36.42
C LEU A 163 -7.07 1.75 36.94
N LEU A 164 -5.73 1.75 37.06
CA LEU A 164 -4.96 2.93 37.44
C LEU A 164 -4.96 4.04 36.40
N THR A 165 -5.17 3.73 35.11
CA THR A 165 -5.03 4.68 34.00
C THR A 165 -6.20 4.72 33.04
N ARG A 166 -6.95 3.61 32.90
CA ARG A 166 -8.12 3.48 32.03
C ARG A 166 -9.24 4.49 32.37
N GLU A 167 -9.95 4.96 31.35
CA GLU A 167 -11.20 5.70 31.52
C GLU A 167 -12.28 4.81 32.13
N LEU A 168 -12.96 5.31 33.16
CA LEU A 168 -13.89 4.50 33.96
C LEU A 168 -15.34 4.53 33.44
N GLY A 169 -15.64 5.36 32.43
CA GLY A 169 -17.01 5.65 31.99
C GLY A 169 -17.80 4.44 31.50
N ASP A 170 -17.13 3.41 31.00
CA ASP A 170 -17.76 2.16 30.55
C ASP A 170 -17.84 1.08 31.65
N ILE A 171 -17.22 1.33 32.81
CA ILE A 171 -17.21 0.44 33.96
C ILE A 171 -18.24 0.88 35.02
N VAL A 172 -18.36 2.19 35.24
CA VAL A 172 -19.18 2.75 36.33
C VAL A 172 -20.66 2.89 35.94
N LYS A 173 -21.55 2.85 36.93
CA LYS A 173 -22.99 3.06 36.75
C LYS A 173 -23.52 4.17 37.64
N ARG A 174 -24.64 4.80 37.25
CA ARG A 174 -25.24 5.93 37.99
C ARG A 174 -25.55 5.59 39.44
N GLU A 175 -26.01 4.38 39.71
CA GLU A 175 -26.47 3.95 41.04
C GLU A 175 -25.35 3.89 42.07
N GLN A 176 -24.09 3.84 41.60
CA GLN A 176 -22.91 3.75 42.44
C GLN A 176 -22.44 5.11 42.97
N PHE A 177 -23.02 6.23 42.49
CA PHE A 177 -22.57 7.58 42.80
C PHE A 177 -23.67 8.43 43.41
N ILE A 178 -23.33 9.20 44.43
CA ILE A 178 -24.17 10.31 44.90
C ILE A 178 -23.91 11.52 44.00
N VAL A 179 -24.88 11.83 43.16
CA VAL A 179 -24.87 12.98 42.25
C VAL A 179 -25.65 14.15 42.87
N ASP A 180 -25.29 15.38 42.55
CA ASP A 180 -25.98 16.61 42.96
C ASP A 180 -26.13 16.84 44.48
N SER A 181 -25.29 16.21 45.31
CA SER A 181 -25.25 16.49 46.75
C SER A 181 -24.40 17.72 47.05
N GLU A 182 -24.88 18.60 47.92
CA GLU A 182 -24.11 19.74 48.41
C GLU A 182 -22.92 19.30 49.29
N TYR A 183 -23.10 18.24 50.09
CA TYR A 183 -22.18 17.85 51.15
C TYR A 183 -21.46 16.52 50.94
N LEU A 184 -22.06 15.58 50.20
CA LEU A 184 -21.49 14.25 49.98
C LEU A 184 -20.86 14.13 48.60
N THR A 185 -19.86 13.28 48.50
CA THR A 185 -19.25 12.86 47.24
C THR A 185 -18.91 11.39 47.30
N THR A 186 -18.92 10.74 46.15
CA THR A 186 -18.44 9.37 45.99
C THR A 186 -17.10 9.39 45.27
N LEU A 187 -16.07 8.85 45.91
CA LEU A 187 -14.75 8.66 45.31
C LEU A 187 -14.63 7.25 44.75
N VAL A 188 -13.76 7.10 43.75
CA VAL A 188 -13.38 5.81 43.18
C VAL A 188 -11.95 5.49 43.57
N VAL A 189 -11.72 4.30 44.09
CA VAL A 189 -10.44 3.89 44.67
C VAL A 189 -9.99 2.57 44.04
N VAL A 190 -8.77 2.56 43.50
CA VAL A 190 -8.12 1.35 43.02
C VAL A 190 -7.36 0.71 44.18
N VAL A 191 -7.73 -0.52 44.49
CA VAL A 191 -7.19 -1.30 45.61
C VAL A 191 -6.55 -2.58 45.05
N PRO A 192 -5.29 -2.90 45.39
CA PRO A 192 -4.68 -4.17 45.01
C PRO A 192 -5.46 -5.38 45.56
N LYS A 193 -5.61 -6.45 44.77
CA LYS A 193 -6.40 -7.64 45.18
C LYS A 193 -5.95 -8.24 46.52
N ASN A 194 -4.64 -8.29 46.74
CA ASN A 194 -4.06 -8.80 47.99
C ASN A 194 -4.39 -7.93 49.22
N MET A 195 -4.92 -6.72 49.04
CA MET A 195 -5.25 -5.77 50.12
C MET A 195 -6.76 -5.51 50.27
N TYR A 196 -7.63 -6.31 49.65
CA TYR A 196 -9.08 -6.12 49.78
C TYR A 196 -9.59 -6.24 51.23
N ASN A 197 -9.01 -7.13 52.02
CA ASN A 197 -9.39 -7.29 53.42
C ASN A 197 -8.96 -6.07 54.24
N ASP A 198 -7.79 -5.51 53.94
CA ASP A 198 -7.30 -4.28 54.56
C ASP A 198 -8.19 -3.09 54.19
N TRP A 199 -8.59 -2.97 52.92
CA TRP A 199 -9.55 -1.96 52.49
C TRP A 199 -10.86 -2.06 53.28
N LYS A 200 -11.51 -3.22 53.27
CA LYS A 200 -12.81 -3.44 53.95
C LYS A 200 -12.75 -3.17 55.45
N SER A 201 -11.62 -3.45 56.09
CA SER A 201 -11.46 -3.28 57.54
C SER A 201 -11.16 -1.85 57.94
N ASN A 202 -10.57 -1.03 57.05
CA ASN A 202 -10.00 0.27 57.41
C ASN A 202 -10.64 1.48 56.72
N TYR A 203 -11.32 1.34 55.57
CA TYR A 203 -11.76 2.51 54.78
C TYR A 203 -12.69 3.45 55.58
N GLU A 204 -13.55 2.91 56.46
CA GLU A 204 -14.47 3.69 57.31
C GLU A 204 -13.74 4.56 58.36
N ARG A 205 -12.47 4.24 58.64
CA ARG A 205 -11.66 4.87 59.70
C ARG A 205 -10.47 5.66 59.15
N MET A 206 -10.32 5.73 57.83
CA MET A 206 -9.23 6.50 57.21
C MET A 206 -9.35 7.99 57.52
N THR A 207 -10.58 8.53 57.52
CA THR A 207 -10.86 9.90 57.93
C THR A 207 -12.18 9.99 58.65
N ASP A 208 -12.41 11.09 59.35
CA ASP A 208 -13.73 11.42 59.85
C ASP A 208 -14.73 11.61 58.70
N MET A 209 -16.01 11.42 58.99
CA MET A 209 -17.13 11.69 58.06
C MET A 209 -17.10 10.87 56.76
N VAL A 210 -16.56 9.65 56.82
CA VAL A 210 -16.83 8.59 55.85
C VAL A 210 -18.18 7.97 56.15
N VAL A 211 -19.00 7.70 55.12
CA VAL A 211 -20.30 7.04 55.29
C VAL A 211 -20.06 5.53 55.48
N PRO A 212 -20.44 4.93 56.62
CA PRO A 212 -20.26 3.50 56.85
C PRO A 212 -21.03 2.65 55.83
N LYS A 213 -20.51 1.47 55.51
CA LYS A 213 -21.06 0.52 54.52
C LYS A 213 -21.30 1.10 53.11
N SER A 214 -20.66 2.22 52.77
CA SER A 214 -20.79 2.87 51.46
C SER A 214 -19.86 2.34 50.38
N SER A 215 -18.93 1.44 50.71
CA SER A 215 -17.97 0.93 49.72
C SER A 215 -18.47 -0.31 49.00
N GLU A 216 -18.41 -0.27 47.66
CA GLU A 216 -18.80 -1.36 46.77
C GLU A 216 -17.68 -1.65 45.76
N LEU A 217 -17.43 -2.93 45.46
CA LEU A 217 -16.54 -3.33 44.36
C LEU A 217 -17.29 -3.23 43.03
N ILE A 218 -16.88 -2.31 42.16
CA ILE A 218 -17.51 -2.05 40.86
C ILE A 218 -17.00 -3.04 39.80
N PHE A 219 -15.69 -3.23 39.76
CA PHE A 219 -15.00 -3.98 38.71
C PHE A 219 -13.64 -4.46 39.20
N GLU A 220 -13.13 -5.52 38.60
CA GLU A 220 -11.84 -6.11 38.95
C GLU A 220 -11.05 -6.44 37.68
N ASP A 221 -9.80 -5.98 37.60
CA ASP A 221 -8.85 -6.37 36.56
C ASP A 221 -7.96 -7.55 37.03
N GLN A 222 -6.80 -7.80 36.42
CA GLN A 222 -5.94 -8.92 36.82
C GLN A 222 -5.36 -8.73 38.24
N ASP A 223 -5.05 -7.50 38.63
CA ASP A 223 -4.23 -7.19 39.82
C ASP A 223 -4.96 -6.31 40.85
N ASN A 224 -5.99 -5.56 40.43
CA ASN A 224 -6.66 -4.54 41.23
C ASN A 224 -8.19 -4.63 41.14
N GLY A 225 -8.84 -4.07 42.15
CA GLY A 225 -10.27 -3.80 42.21
C GLY A 225 -10.55 -2.32 42.21
N LEU A 226 -11.63 -1.93 41.52
CA LEU A 226 -12.18 -0.59 41.52
C LEU A 226 -13.33 -0.52 42.53
N TRP A 227 -13.14 0.24 43.60
CA TRP A 227 -14.09 0.39 44.70
C TRP A 227 -14.69 1.78 44.72
N THR A 228 -15.94 1.93 45.15
CA THR A 228 -16.50 3.22 45.56
C THR A 228 -16.28 3.47 47.05
N VAL A 229 -16.36 4.73 47.47
CA VAL A 229 -16.55 5.12 48.87
C VAL A 229 -17.24 6.46 48.92
N THR A 230 -18.24 6.61 49.79
CA THR A 230 -18.94 7.89 49.98
C THR A 230 -18.48 8.57 51.26
N LEU A 231 -18.17 9.86 51.17
CA LEU A 231 -17.77 10.69 52.31
C LEU A 231 -18.21 12.14 52.12
N PHE A 232 -18.02 12.95 53.17
CA PHE A 232 -18.24 14.38 53.09
C PHE A 232 -17.17 15.05 52.22
N LYS A 233 -17.58 15.94 51.31
CA LYS A 233 -16.71 16.65 50.35
C LYS A 233 -15.51 17.31 51.00
N LYS A 234 -15.68 17.92 52.17
CA LYS A 234 -14.59 18.61 52.90
C LYS A 234 -13.45 17.67 53.35
N MET A 235 -13.68 16.35 53.41
CA MET A 235 -12.68 15.36 53.80
C MET A 235 -12.02 14.67 52.60
N THR A 236 -12.31 15.12 51.36
CA THR A 236 -11.80 14.47 50.14
C THR A 236 -10.28 14.40 50.10
N ASP A 237 -9.59 15.50 50.41
CA ASP A 237 -8.13 15.57 50.31
C ASP A 237 -7.43 14.82 51.46
N ASP A 238 -7.99 14.88 52.66
CA ASP A 238 -7.54 14.08 53.80
C ASP A 238 -7.68 12.58 53.49
N PHE A 239 -8.81 12.19 52.89
CA PHE A 239 -9.06 10.79 52.52
C PHE A 239 -8.09 10.33 51.43
N LYS A 240 -7.83 11.16 50.42
CA LYS A 240 -6.82 10.87 49.38
C LYS A 240 -5.42 10.70 49.99
N THR A 241 -5.08 11.49 51.00
CA THR A 241 -3.78 11.40 51.69
C THR A 241 -3.67 10.10 52.47
N GLN A 242 -4.68 9.77 53.26
CA GLN A 242 -4.73 8.53 54.05
C GLN A 242 -4.77 7.28 53.17
N ALA A 243 -5.60 7.27 52.12
CA ALA A 243 -5.65 6.19 51.15
C ALA A 243 -4.26 5.92 50.53
N ARG A 244 -3.48 6.97 50.24
CA ARG A 244 -2.12 6.83 49.70
C ARG A 244 -1.15 6.19 50.71
N GLU A 245 -1.27 6.48 52.00
CA GLU A 245 -0.45 5.84 53.05
C GLU A 245 -0.71 4.32 53.11
N PHE A 246 -1.94 3.90 52.87
CA PHE A 246 -2.33 2.49 52.72
C PHE A 246 -2.03 1.90 51.33
N ARG A 247 -1.36 2.65 50.45
CA ARG A 247 -1.04 2.26 49.05
C ARG A 247 -2.28 2.07 48.16
N PHE A 248 -3.41 2.67 48.53
CA PHE A 248 -4.59 2.75 47.69
C PHE A 248 -4.54 4.00 46.81
N VAL A 249 -5.04 3.89 45.58
CA VAL A 249 -5.00 4.98 44.61
C VAL A 249 -6.41 5.50 44.38
N VAL A 250 -6.71 6.69 44.88
CA VAL A 250 -7.97 7.38 44.56
C VAL A 250 -7.88 7.95 43.14
N ARG A 251 -8.77 7.52 42.25
CA ARG A 251 -8.85 8.02 40.87
C ARG A 251 -9.48 9.40 40.86
N ASP A 252 -8.92 10.30 40.07
CA ASP A 252 -9.54 11.59 39.78
C ASP A 252 -10.69 11.37 38.79
N PHE A 253 -11.89 11.20 39.33
CA PHE A 253 -13.08 10.87 38.57
C PHE A 253 -14.31 11.49 39.23
N THR A 254 -15.11 12.17 38.41
CA THR A 254 -16.43 12.69 38.80
C THR A 254 -17.45 12.10 37.84
N TYR A 255 -18.47 11.44 38.39
CA TYR A 255 -19.54 10.87 37.56
C TYR A 255 -20.30 11.99 36.86
N ASP A 256 -20.33 11.93 35.53
CA ASP A 256 -21.05 12.86 34.67
C ASP A 256 -21.65 12.05 33.52
N GLU A 257 -22.95 11.79 33.63
CA GLU A 257 -23.68 10.95 32.68
C GLU A 257 -23.60 11.49 31.25
N LYS A 258 -23.62 12.81 31.08
CA LYS A 258 -23.53 13.44 29.75
C LYS A 258 -22.16 13.20 29.13
N LYS A 259 -21.08 13.41 29.89
CA LYS A 259 -19.71 13.17 29.37
C LYS A 259 -19.45 11.71 29.04
N ILE A 260 -19.96 10.79 29.86
CA ILE A 260 -19.85 9.35 29.61
C ILE A 260 -20.59 8.98 28.31
N GLU A 261 -21.81 9.48 28.14
CA GLU A 261 -22.60 9.24 26.95
C GLU A 261 -21.97 9.89 25.70
N GLU A 262 -21.44 11.10 25.80
CA GLU A 262 -20.71 11.78 24.72
C GLU A 262 -19.49 10.98 24.26
N SER A 263 -18.66 10.48 25.18
CA SER A 263 -17.49 9.64 24.87
C SER A 263 -17.89 8.33 24.18
N ARG A 264 -18.94 7.66 24.67
CA ARG A 264 -19.48 6.44 24.05
C ARG A 264 -20.02 6.71 22.64
N ASN A 265 -20.73 7.81 22.45
CA ASN A 265 -21.27 8.22 21.16
C ASN A 265 -20.14 8.57 20.18
N GLU A 266 -19.07 9.21 20.64
CA GLU A 266 -17.89 9.51 19.83
C GLU A 266 -17.21 8.23 19.31
N LEU A 267 -16.99 7.24 20.18
CA LEU A 267 -16.39 5.97 19.78
C LEU A 267 -17.26 5.24 18.73
N SER A 268 -18.56 5.10 19.00
CA SER A 268 -19.50 4.47 18.06
C SER A 268 -19.57 5.20 16.71
N LYS A 269 -19.50 6.54 16.75
CA LYS A 269 -19.45 7.37 15.54
C LYS A 269 -18.17 7.11 14.73
N LEU A 270 -17.00 7.06 15.37
CA LEU A 270 -15.73 6.81 14.69
C LEU A 270 -15.65 5.39 14.11
N GLU A 271 -16.17 4.39 14.81
CA GLU A 271 -16.29 3.02 14.27
C GLU A 271 -17.19 2.98 13.02
N SER A 272 -18.35 3.63 13.09
CA SER A 272 -19.30 3.72 11.97
C SER A 272 -18.67 4.46 10.79
N ASP A 273 -17.96 5.56 11.05
CA ASP A 273 -17.25 6.32 10.04
C ASP A 273 -16.12 5.49 9.40
N LYS A 274 -15.36 4.69 10.18
CA LYS A 274 -14.32 3.78 9.65
C LYS A 274 -14.93 2.76 8.70
N LYS A 275 -16.03 2.11 9.11
CA LYS A 275 -16.77 1.14 8.28
C LYS A 275 -17.33 1.79 7.02
N ARG A 276 -17.89 2.99 7.13
CA ARG A 276 -18.45 3.75 5.99
C ARG A 276 -17.38 4.16 4.98
N GLN A 277 -16.20 4.58 5.44
CA GLN A 277 -15.11 5.00 4.55
C GLN A 277 -14.35 3.83 3.91
N PHE A 278 -14.31 2.67 4.56
CA PHE A 278 -13.58 1.50 4.09
C PHE A 278 -14.01 1.07 2.68
N ALA A 279 -15.30 0.81 2.45
CA ALA A 279 -15.75 0.25 1.17
C ALA A 279 -15.49 1.17 -0.04
N PRO A 280 -15.80 2.50 0.02
CA PRO A 280 -15.43 3.44 -1.04
C PRO A 280 -13.92 3.54 -1.27
N LEU A 281 -13.12 3.59 -0.19
CA LEU A 281 -11.66 3.62 -0.28
C LEU A 281 -11.13 2.38 -0.97
N PHE A 282 -11.56 1.21 -0.53
CA PHE A 282 -11.10 -0.07 -1.08
C PHE A 282 -11.47 -0.23 -2.55
N ARG A 283 -12.69 0.15 -2.94
CA ARG A 283 -13.11 0.18 -4.35
C ARG A 283 -12.25 1.13 -5.17
N TRP A 284 -11.94 2.32 -4.63
CA TRP A 284 -11.08 3.28 -5.29
C TRP A 284 -9.66 2.71 -5.49
N LEU A 285 -9.09 2.06 -4.48
CA LEU A 285 -7.78 1.42 -4.58
C LEU A 285 -7.76 0.34 -5.66
N LYS A 286 -8.80 -0.50 -5.75
CA LYS A 286 -8.89 -1.56 -6.78
C LYS A 286 -8.89 -0.99 -8.19
N VAL A 287 -9.69 0.04 -8.43
CA VAL A 287 -9.76 0.70 -9.74
C VAL A 287 -8.41 1.34 -10.08
N ASN A 288 -7.82 2.10 -9.14
CA ASN A 288 -6.60 2.85 -9.41
C ASN A 288 -5.35 1.98 -9.46
N PHE A 289 -5.35 0.80 -8.84
CA PHE A 289 -4.34 -0.21 -9.09
C PHE A 289 -4.37 -0.67 -10.55
N GLY A 290 -5.56 -1.00 -11.07
CA GLY A 290 -5.73 -1.39 -12.47
C GLY A 290 -5.32 -0.29 -13.44
N GLU A 291 -5.70 0.95 -13.16
CA GLU A 291 -5.29 2.12 -13.96
C GLU A 291 -3.77 2.34 -13.95
N ALA A 292 -3.14 2.31 -12.77
CA ALA A 292 -1.70 2.50 -12.64
C ALA A 292 -0.90 1.36 -13.30
N PHE A 293 -1.32 0.11 -13.12
CA PHE A 293 -0.69 -1.03 -13.77
C PHE A 293 -0.86 -0.99 -15.29
N SER A 294 -2.06 -0.65 -15.79
CA SER A 294 -2.28 -0.48 -17.23
C SER A 294 -1.38 0.62 -17.80
N ALA A 295 -1.31 1.78 -17.15
CA ALA A 295 -0.43 2.89 -17.53
C ALA A 295 1.05 2.46 -17.56
N MET A 296 1.51 1.72 -16.55
CA MET A 296 2.87 1.16 -16.49
C MET A 296 3.16 0.27 -17.71
N VAL A 297 2.25 -0.62 -18.11
CA VAL A 297 2.45 -1.47 -19.30
C VAL A 297 2.48 -0.64 -20.59
N HIS A 298 1.65 0.40 -20.70
CA HIS A 298 1.68 1.32 -21.85
C HIS A 298 3.00 2.11 -21.93
N ILE A 299 3.55 2.54 -20.81
CA ILE A 299 4.89 3.16 -20.77
C ILE A 299 5.95 2.18 -21.28
N LYS A 300 5.91 0.91 -20.84
CA LYS A 300 6.83 -0.11 -21.33
C LYS A 300 6.68 -0.36 -22.84
N ALA A 301 5.46 -0.33 -23.36
CA ALA A 301 5.22 -0.38 -24.80
C ALA A 301 5.84 0.82 -25.54
N LEU A 302 5.69 2.05 -25.02
CA LEU A 302 6.32 3.24 -25.58
C LEU A 302 7.85 3.16 -25.53
N ARG A 303 8.43 2.65 -24.42
CA ARG A 303 9.87 2.43 -24.29
C ARG A 303 10.39 1.45 -25.33
N VAL A 304 9.70 0.31 -25.49
CA VAL A 304 10.05 -0.68 -26.51
C VAL A 304 9.98 -0.07 -27.90
N PHE A 305 8.94 0.72 -28.20
CA PHE A 305 8.80 1.40 -29.48
C PHE A 305 9.98 2.37 -29.72
N VAL A 306 10.22 3.31 -28.81
CA VAL A 306 11.27 4.34 -28.96
C VAL A 306 12.66 3.70 -29.11
N GLU A 307 12.99 2.73 -28.26
CA GLU A 307 14.27 2.02 -28.34
C GLU A 307 14.42 1.18 -29.61
N SER A 308 13.32 0.58 -30.10
CA SER A 308 13.35 -0.16 -31.37
C SER A 308 13.61 0.79 -32.54
N VAL A 309 13.00 1.98 -32.54
CA VAL A 309 13.25 2.99 -33.58
C VAL A 309 14.68 3.53 -33.49
N LEU A 310 15.18 3.82 -32.29
CA LEU A 310 16.55 4.28 -32.08
C LEU A 310 17.60 3.24 -32.50
N ARG A 311 17.34 1.95 -32.29
CA ARG A 311 18.28 0.87 -32.63
C ARG A 311 18.15 0.35 -34.06
N TYR A 312 16.94 0.26 -34.59
CA TYR A 312 16.67 -0.39 -35.88
C TYR A 312 16.37 0.61 -37.01
N GLY A 313 16.18 1.89 -36.67
CA GLY A 313 15.96 2.96 -37.63
C GLY A 313 14.54 3.00 -38.19
N LEU A 314 14.41 3.71 -39.31
CA LEU A 314 13.17 3.85 -40.08
C LEU A 314 13.30 3.13 -41.43
N PRO A 315 12.21 2.61 -42.00
CA PRO A 315 10.83 2.60 -41.47
C PRO A 315 10.69 1.72 -40.21
N VAL A 316 9.63 1.96 -39.42
CA VAL A 316 9.37 1.18 -38.20
C VAL A 316 9.06 -0.27 -38.57
N ASP A 317 10.07 -1.15 -38.45
CA ASP A 317 9.97 -2.58 -38.78
C ASP A 317 10.59 -3.42 -37.66
N PHE A 318 9.79 -3.75 -36.64
CA PHE A 318 10.19 -4.59 -35.52
C PHE A 318 9.06 -5.50 -35.05
N GLN A 319 9.42 -6.60 -34.38
CA GLN A 319 8.48 -7.50 -33.71
C GLN A 319 8.75 -7.52 -32.21
N ALA A 320 7.83 -6.96 -31.42
CA ALA A 320 7.86 -7.07 -29.96
C ALA A 320 7.23 -8.38 -29.48
N ILE A 321 7.87 -9.05 -28.52
CA ILE A 321 7.53 -10.39 -28.04
C ILE A 321 7.60 -10.38 -26.51
N LEU A 322 6.54 -10.88 -25.88
CA LEU A 322 6.46 -11.13 -24.45
C LEU A 322 6.88 -12.57 -24.15
N LEU A 323 7.88 -12.73 -23.30
CA LEU A 323 8.39 -14.01 -22.82
C LEU A 323 8.10 -14.15 -21.33
N GLU A 324 7.60 -15.31 -20.92
CA GLU A 324 7.54 -15.69 -19.50
C GLU A 324 8.63 -16.75 -19.25
N PRO A 325 9.86 -16.33 -18.87
CA PRO A 325 10.94 -17.26 -18.58
C PRO A 325 10.64 -18.11 -17.34
N ASN A 326 11.01 -19.39 -17.41
CA ASN A 326 11.03 -20.19 -16.21
C ASN A 326 12.16 -19.73 -15.27
N LYS A 327 11.87 -19.57 -13.98
CA LYS A 327 12.76 -18.97 -12.96
C LYS A 327 14.19 -19.55 -12.97
N LYS A 328 14.33 -20.86 -13.17
CA LYS A 328 15.63 -21.55 -13.19
C LYS A 328 16.35 -21.52 -14.55
N GLN A 329 15.67 -21.08 -15.61
CA GLN A 329 16.15 -21.12 -17.00
C GLN A 329 16.47 -19.73 -17.56
N GLN A 330 16.30 -18.66 -16.78
CA GLN A 330 16.55 -17.28 -17.22
C GLN A 330 17.93 -17.10 -17.86
N LYS A 331 19.00 -17.58 -17.21
CA LYS A 331 20.37 -17.49 -17.76
C LYS A 331 20.48 -18.19 -19.12
N LYS A 332 20.01 -19.44 -19.20
CA LYS A 332 20.01 -20.23 -20.43
C LYS A 332 19.20 -19.56 -21.55
N LEU A 333 18.06 -18.95 -21.22
CA LEU A 333 17.25 -18.21 -22.18
C LEU A 333 18.00 -16.99 -22.72
N ARG A 334 18.71 -16.24 -21.86
CA ARG A 334 19.57 -15.13 -22.32
C ARG A 334 20.68 -15.62 -23.24
N ASP A 335 21.31 -16.74 -22.94
CA ASP A 335 22.36 -17.33 -23.80
C ASP A 335 21.81 -17.70 -25.19
N ILE A 336 20.62 -18.33 -25.25
CA ILE A 336 19.94 -18.68 -26.51
C ILE A 336 19.59 -17.43 -27.32
N LEU A 337 18.99 -16.42 -26.66
CA LEU A 337 18.61 -15.17 -27.31
C LEU A 337 19.84 -14.41 -27.82
N LYS A 338 20.93 -14.38 -27.02
CA LYS A 338 22.20 -13.79 -27.44
C LYS A 338 22.74 -14.49 -28.68
N GLN A 339 22.79 -15.82 -28.70
CA GLN A 339 23.26 -16.56 -29.87
C GLN A 339 22.42 -16.28 -31.13
N LEU A 340 21.09 -16.17 -30.98
CA LEU A 340 20.18 -15.92 -32.09
C LEU A 340 20.35 -14.51 -32.69
N TYR A 341 20.62 -13.51 -31.84
CA TYR A 341 20.59 -12.09 -32.22
C TYR A 341 21.95 -11.38 -32.14
N ASN A 342 23.04 -12.09 -31.89
CA ASN A 342 24.39 -11.51 -31.76
C ASN A 342 24.83 -10.70 -32.99
N HIS A 343 24.28 -11.00 -34.17
CA HIS A 343 24.57 -10.30 -35.42
C HIS A 343 24.07 -8.83 -35.41
N LEU A 344 23.13 -8.49 -34.53
CA LEU A 344 22.61 -7.13 -34.40
C LEU A 344 23.64 -6.16 -33.77
N ASP A 345 24.57 -6.66 -32.96
CA ASP A 345 25.64 -5.84 -32.33
C ASP A 345 26.58 -5.21 -33.38
N GLY A 346 26.81 -5.88 -34.51
CA GLY A 346 27.64 -5.34 -35.60
C GLY A 346 26.87 -4.50 -36.62
N SER A 347 25.54 -4.52 -36.56
CA SER A 347 24.67 -3.78 -37.49
C SER A 347 24.37 -2.37 -36.96
N SER A 348 24.25 -2.21 -35.64
CA SER A 348 24.00 -0.93 -34.96
C SER A 348 25.16 0.08 -35.08
N SER A 349 26.39 -0.39 -35.28
CA SER A 349 27.57 0.46 -35.52
C SER A 349 27.77 0.86 -36.99
N SER A 350 26.97 0.32 -37.92
CA SER A 350 27.18 0.53 -39.36
C SER A 350 26.27 1.61 -39.98
N SER A 351 25.27 2.11 -39.24
CA SER A 351 24.25 2.99 -39.80
C SER A 351 24.22 4.43 -39.29
N VAL A 352 24.92 4.80 -38.21
CA VAL A 352 25.14 6.22 -37.85
C VAL A 352 26.40 6.34 -36.97
N LEU A 353 27.29 7.27 -37.34
CA LEU A 353 28.46 7.81 -36.62
C LEU A 353 29.82 7.19 -36.97
N ASP A 354 30.70 8.08 -37.47
CA ASP A 354 32.14 7.94 -37.53
C ASP A 354 32.74 7.38 -36.23
N GLU A 355 33.86 6.66 -36.38
CA GLU A 355 34.60 5.85 -35.40
C GLU A 355 35.07 6.56 -34.10
N ASP A 356 34.68 7.81 -33.82
CA ASP A 356 35.13 8.57 -32.65
C ASP A 356 34.07 8.79 -31.55
N MET A 357 32.86 8.25 -31.70
CA MET A 357 31.90 8.17 -30.59
C MET A 357 31.71 6.73 -30.15
N ASN A 358 32.66 6.24 -29.35
CA ASN A 358 32.38 5.16 -28.42
C ASN A 358 31.29 5.65 -27.45
N VAL A 359 30.02 5.45 -27.81
CA VAL A 359 28.84 5.56 -26.93
C VAL A 359 28.85 4.36 -25.95
N GLY A 360 30.00 4.11 -25.34
CA GLY A 360 30.16 3.34 -24.14
C GLY A 360 30.16 4.31 -22.97
N GLY A 361 28.99 4.79 -22.55
CA GLY A 361 28.97 5.84 -21.54
C GLY A 361 27.63 6.42 -21.11
N PHE A 362 26.56 5.63 -20.98
CA PHE A 362 25.40 6.04 -20.17
C PHE A 362 24.91 4.86 -19.30
N GLY A 363 25.26 4.90 -18.01
CA GLY A 363 24.68 4.06 -16.96
C GLY A 363 25.33 2.68 -16.76
N ALA A 364 26.39 2.63 -15.96
CA ALA A 364 26.89 1.39 -15.36
C ALA A 364 25.82 0.81 -14.40
N SER A 365 24.95 -0.07 -14.91
CA SER A 365 24.13 -1.05 -14.15
C SER A 365 23.06 -1.79 -15.00
N SER A 366 22.91 -1.49 -16.30
CA SER A 366 21.94 -2.21 -17.15
C SER A 366 22.58 -3.39 -17.88
N ASP A 367 21.91 -4.56 -17.85
CA ASP A 367 22.27 -5.72 -18.67
C ASP A 367 22.19 -5.34 -20.16
N TYR A 368 23.32 -5.24 -20.86
CA TYR A 368 23.35 -4.99 -22.30
C TYR A 368 22.97 -6.25 -23.10
N PHE A 369 22.08 -6.10 -24.07
CA PHE A 369 21.68 -7.15 -25.00
C PHE A 369 21.69 -6.64 -26.45
N PRO A 370 21.98 -7.51 -27.44
CA PRO A 370 21.98 -7.16 -28.87
C PRO A 370 20.60 -6.80 -29.43
N TYR A 371 19.55 -6.97 -28.62
CA TYR A 371 18.17 -6.66 -28.92
C TYR A 371 17.58 -5.79 -27.80
N VAL A 372 16.49 -5.07 -28.09
CA VAL A 372 15.77 -4.31 -27.06
C VAL A 372 15.17 -5.28 -26.06
N SER A 373 15.38 -5.06 -24.76
CA SER A 373 14.90 -5.97 -23.71
C SER A 373 14.53 -5.20 -22.45
N PHE A 374 13.28 -5.36 -22.01
CA PHE A 374 12.76 -4.83 -20.76
C PHE A 374 12.19 -5.95 -19.89
N LYS A 375 12.35 -5.82 -18.57
CA LYS A 375 11.75 -6.73 -17.59
C LYS A 375 10.45 -6.11 -17.05
N VAL A 376 9.48 -6.95 -16.74
CA VAL A 376 8.24 -6.61 -16.04
C VAL A 376 8.12 -7.53 -14.84
N GLU A 377 8.31 -6.97 -13.65
CA GLU A 377 8.14 -7.69 -12.41
C GLU A 377 6.68 -7.58 -11.97
N LEU A 378 6.05 -8.73 -11.69
CA LEU A 378 4.69 -8.77 -11.15
C LEU A 378 4.63 -8.75 -9.62
N ASN A 379 5.79 -8.65 -8.96
CA ASN A 379 5.80 -8.56 -7.51
C ASN A 379 5.43 -7.14 -7.07
N MET A 380 4.16 -6.96 -6.71
CA MET A 380 3.61 -5.66 -6.33
C MET A 380 3.69 -5.39 -4.82
N ILE A 381 4.12 -6.38 -4.03
CA ILE A 381 4.15 -6.32 -2.57
C ILE A 381 5.54 -6.74 -2.11
N ASP A 382 6.17 -5.94 -1.27
CA ASP A 382 7.39 -6.37 -0.59
C ASP A 382 7.00 -7.40 0.48
N VAL A 383 7.32 -8.66 0.24
CA VAL A 383 7.26 -9.69 1.28
C VAL A 383 8.47 -9.45 2.20
N ARG A 384 8.27 -8.63 3.23
CA ARG A 384 9.21 -8.56 4.36
C ARG A 384 9.04 -9.75 5.28
#